data_AF-A0A800A7L3-F1
#
_entry.id   AF-A0A800A7L3-F1
#
_cell.length_a   1.000
_cell.length_b   1.000
_cell.length_c   1.000
_cell.angle_alpha   90.00
_cell.angle_beta   90.00
_cell.angle_gamma   90.00
#
_symmetry.space_group_name_H-M   'P 1'
#
loop_
_entity.id
_entity.type
_entity.pdbx_description
1 polymer ?
#
loop_
_entity_poly.entity_id
_entity_poly.type
_entity_poly.pdbx_seq_one_letter_code
_entity_poly.pdbx_strand_id
1 'polypeptide(L)'
;MDMGLMLAYMAIAKDIERIGDYCKNIWNLAQMGIDLGQWTDREELLRHRARVAELLEAARDAFVAQDAEKVHELIPAIRKDTKHYDKHVVEFVKSDEPGHIAAPRALWYRYIKRISAHLSNVLSSVVMPVDRIDFYKKSKALDADSD
;
A
#
# COMPACT_ATOMS: atom_id res chain seq x y z
N MET A 1 4.23 -7.63 29.81
CA MET A 1 4.14 -7.33 28.38
C MET A 1 3.41 -6.01 28.25
N ASP A 2 4.02 -5.04 27.58
CA ASP A 2 3.47 -3.69 27.42
C ASP A 2 2.18 -3.73 26.56
N MET A 3 1.09 -3.18 27.08
CA MET A 3 -0.20 -3.12 26.40
C MET A 3 -0.12 -2.32 25.10
N GLY A 4 0.71 -1.28 25.05
CA GLY A 4 0.94 -0.49 23.82
C GLY A 4 1.58 -1.32 22.72
N LEU A 5 2.55 -2.15 23.07
CA LEU A 5 3.23 -3.04 22.12
C LEU A 5 2.27 -4.12 21.58
N MET A 6 1.39 -4.68 22.43
CA MET A 6 0.36 -5.62 21.99
C MET A 6 -0.62 -4.98 20.99
N LEU A 7 -1.06 -3.74 21.26
CA LEU A 7 -1.93 -3.00 20.35
C LEU A 7 -1.26 -2.72 19.00
N ALA A 8 0.02 -2.35 19.00
CA ALA A 8 0.78 -2.14 17.78
C ALA A 8 0.88 -3.43 16.93
N TYR A 9 1.22 -4.57 17.56
CA TYR A 9 1.27 -5.84 16.83
C TYR A 9 -0.09 -6.29 16.30
N MET A 10 -1.18 -6.07 17.04
CA MET A 10 -2.53 -6.37 16.55
C MET A 10 -2.89 -5.50 15.34
N ALA A 11 -2.53 -4.21 15.34
CA ALA A 11 -2.75 -3.34 14.19
C ALA A 11 -1.97 -3.82 12.95
N ILE A 12 -0.70 -4.16 13.11
CA ILE A 12 0.14 -4.71 12.03
C ILE A 12 -0.45 -6.01 11.49
N ALA A 13 -0.82 -6.95 12.37
CA ALA A 13 -1.40 -8.23 11.96
C ALA A 13 -2.69 -8.04 11.15
N LYS A 14 -3.53 -7.07 11.53
CA LYS A 14 -4.73 -6.70 10.78
C LYS A 14 -4.40 -6.13 9.41
N ASP A 15 -3.39 -5.27 9.27
CA ASP A 15 -2.99 -4.76 7.96
C ASP A 15 -2.44 -5.87 7.05
N ILE A 16 -1.70 -6.84 7.60
CA ILE A 16 -1.22 -8.02 6.86
C ILE A 16 -2.38 -8.92 6.41
N GLU A 17 -3.36 -9.16 7.28
CA GLU A 17 -4.59 -9.89 6.93
C GLU A 17 -5.31 -9.23 5.77
N ARG A 18 -5.44 -7.90 5.79
CA ARG A 18 -6.01 -7.13 4.68
C ARG A 18 -5.23 -7.26 3.39
N ILE A 19 -3.90 -7.24 3.41
CA ILE A 19 -3.08 -7.49 2.21
C ILE A 19 -3.45 -8.86 1.61
N GLY A 20 -3.51 -9.91 2.44
CA GLY A 20 -3.90 -11.25 2.00
C GLY A 20 -5.31 -11.31 1.40
N ASP A 21 -6.29 -10.63 2.02
CA ASP A 21 -7.68 -10.56 1.52
C ASP A 21 -7.76 -9.91 0.13
N TYR A 22 -7.02 -8.81 -0.11
CA TYR A 22 -7.00 -8.18 -1.43
C TYR A 22 -6.24 -9.01 -2.48
N CYS A 23 -5.20 -9.75 -2.10
CA CYS A 23 -4.58 -10.75 -2.98
C CYS A 23 -5.59 -11.83 -3.39
N LYS A 24 -6.41 -12.31 -2.43
CA LYS A 24 -7.51 -13.23 -2.71
C LYS A 24 -8.57 -12.60 -3.61
N ASN A 25 -8.89 -11.31 -3.45
CA ASN A 25 -9.82 -10.63 -4.37
C ASN A 25 -9.29 -10.59 -5.81
N ILE A 26 -8.00 -10.33 -6.01
CA ILE A 26 -7.37 -10.40 -7.34
C ILE A 26 -7.46 -11.82 -7.90
N TRP A 27 -7.17 -12.84 -7.09
CA TRP A 27 -7.32 -14.24 -7.50
C TRP A 27 -8.77 -14.60 -7.86
N ASN A 28 -9.75 -14.08 -7.11
CA ASN A 28 -11.17 -14.30 -7.40
C ASN A 28 -11.59 -13.72 -8.76
N LEU A 29 -10.99 -12.61 -9.22
CA LEU A 29 -11.24 -12.10 -10.58
C LEU A 29 -10.88 -13.16 -11.63
N ALA A 30 -9.74 -13.84 -11.47
CA ALA A 30 -9.35 -14.93 -12.36
C ALA A 30 -10.31 -16.12 -12.27
N GLN A 31 -10.80 -16.46 -11.06
CA GLN A 31 -11.81 -17.52 -10.88
C GLN A 31 -13.16 -17.20 -11.53
N MET A 32 -13.49 -15.91 -11.72
CA MET A 32 -14.67 -15.47 -12.47
C MET A 32 -14.50 -15.57 -13.99
N GLY A 33 -13.35 -16.08 -14.48
CA GLY A 33 -13.04 -16.15 -15.90
C GLY A 33 -12.49 -14.86 -16.51
N ILE A 34 -12.14 -13.88 -15.68
CA ILE A 34 -11.50 -12.65 -16.17
C ILE A 34 -10.04 -12.95 -16.53
N ASP A 35 -9.73 -12.90 -17.82
CA ASP A 35 -8.36 -12.99 -18.32
C ASP A 35 -7.78 -11.58 -18.53
N LEU A 36 -7.01 -11.11 -17.55
CA LEU A 36 -6.24 -9.86 -17.64
C LEU A 36 -5.22 -9.89 -18.79
N GLY A 37 -4.89 -11.07 -19.30
CA GLY A 37 -3.93 -11.28 -20.39
C GLY A 37 -4.46 -10.91 -21.78
N GLN A 38 -5.78 -10.77 -21.96
CA GLN A 38 -6.37 -10.37 -23.25
C GLN A 38 -6.48 -8.85 -23.42
N TRP A 39 -6.01 -8.09 -22.43
CA TRP A 39 -6.22 -6.65 -22.35
C TRP A 39 -5.07 -5.87 -22.98
N THR A 40 -5.38 -4.77 -23.64
CA THR A 40 -4.40 -3.89 -24.31
C THR A 40 -3.36 -3.32 -23.35
N ASP A 41 -3.73 -3.12 -22.09
CA ASP A 41 -2.92 -2.62 -20.98
C ASP A 41 -2.23 -3.72 -20.16
N ARG A 42 -2.24 -4.99 -20.62
CA ARG A 42 -1.66 -6.13 -19.90
C ARG A 42 -0.26 -5.88 -19.34
N GLU A 43 0.64 -5.30 -20.15
CA GLU A 43 2.01 -5.06 -19.71
C GLU A 43 2.07 -4.07 -18.55
N GLU A 44 1.20 -3.06 -18.54
CA GLU A 44 1.09 -2.12 -17.43
C GLU A 44 0.62 -2.80 -16.15
N LEU A 45 -0.41 -3.63 -16.23
CA LEU A 45 -0.92 -4.39 -15.09
C LEU A 45 0.16 -5.33 -14.52
N LEU A 46 0.91 -6.00 -15.39
CA LEU A 46 2.02 -6.86 -14.97
C LEU A 46 3.16 -6.06 -14.32
N ARG A 47 3.52 -4.88 -14.85
CA ARG A 47 4.52 -3.99 -14.24
C ARG A 47 4.10 -3.57 -12.85
N HIS A 48 2.85 -3.15 -12.66
CA HIS A 48 2.36 -2.75 -11.35
C HIS A 48 2.26 -3.91 -10.37
N ARG A 49 1.86 -5.10 -10.83
CA ARG A 49 1.91 -6.33 -10.02
C ARG A 49 3.34 -6.61 -9.52
N ALA A 50 4.32 -6.59 -10.43
CA ALA A 50 5.72 -6.79 -10.09
C ALA A 50 6.22 -5.72 -9.11
N ARG A 51 5.88 -4.45 -9.37
CA ARG A 51 6.21 -3.33 -8.49
C ARG A 51 5.69 -3.52 -7.07
N VAL A 52 4.46 -3.99 -6.90
CA VAL A 52 3.90 -4.26 -5.56
C VAL A 52 4.57 -5.46 -4.89
N ALA A 53 4.95 -6.49 -5.64
CA ALA A 53 5.74 -7.60 -5.08
C ALA A 53 7.12 -7.13 -4.58
N GLU A 54 7.83 -6.32 -5.36
CA GLU A 54 9.10 -5.70 -4.95
C GLU A 54 8.93 -4.82 -3.70
N LEU A 55 7.85 -4.03 -3.64
CA LEU A 55 7.55 -3.21 -2.47
C LEU A 55 7.29 -4.05 -1.22
N LEU A 56 6.59 -5.18 -1.35
CA LEU A 56 6.35 -6.11 -0.24
C LEU A 56 7.66 -6.71 0.29
N GLU A 57 8.58 -7.09 -0.61
CA GLU A 57 9.91 -7.59 -0.23
C GLU A 57 10.73 -6.50 0.46
N ALA A 58 10.83 -5.31 -0.15
CA ALA A 58 11.55 -4.18 0.44
C ALA A 58 10.96 -3.77 1.80
N ALA A 59 9.64 -3.86 1.96
CA ALA A 59 8.98 -3.54 3.21
C ALA A 59 9.22 -4.59 4.29
N ARG A 60 9.26 -5.88 3.92
CA ARG A 60 9.68 -6.96 4.82
C ARG A 60 11.09 -6.69 5.33
N ASP A 61 12.03 -6.36 4.43
CA ASP A 61 13.42 -6.13 4.79
C ASP A 61 13.58 -4.92 5.72
N ALA A 62 12.90 -3.81 5.39
CA ALA A 62 12.89 -2.63 6.26
C ALA A 62 12.26 -2.93 7.63
N PHE A 63 11.19 -3.72 7.68
CA PHE A 63 10.54 -4.11 8.94
C PHE A 63 11.42 -5.01 9.81
N VAL A 64 12.05 -6.03 9.23
CA VAL A 64 12.93 -6.96 9.95
C VAL A 64 14.18 -6.24 10.46
N ALA A 65 14.76 -5.36 9.65
CA ALA A 65 15.94 -4.58 10.02
C ALA A 65 15.65 -3.36 10.92
N GLN A 66 14.36 -3.04 11.14
CA GLN A 66 13.93 -1.80 11.80
C GLN A 66 14.53 -0.54 11.12
N ASP A 67 14.62 -0.56 9.79
CA ASP A 67 15.29 0.46 8.99
C ASP A 67 14.36 1.66 8.73
N ALA A 68 14.47 2.67 9.59
CA ALA A 68 13.68 3.89 9.52
C ALA A 68 13.97 4.72 8.24
N GLU A 69 15.22 4.75 7.78
CA GLU A 69 15.60 5.49 6.58
C GLU A 69 14.92 4.86 5.36
N LYS A 70 14.95 3.53 5.26
CA LYS A 70 14.30 2.81 4.18
C LYS A 70 12.79 3.04 4.15
N VAL A 71 12.15 3.10 5.32
CA VAL A 71 10.72 3.43 5.45
C VAL A 71 10.43 4.85 4.90
N HIS A 72 11.28 5.83 5.20
CA HIS A 72 11.15 7.19 4.69
C HIS A 72 11.29 7.28 3.16
N GLU A 73 12.01 6.36 2.52
CA GLU A 73 12.06 6.23 1.05
C GLU A 73 10.82 5.53 0.48
N LEU A 74 10.37 4.45 1.11
CA LEU A 74 9.32 3.57 0.59
C LEU A 74 7.93 4.22 0.64
N ILE A 75 7.59 4.92 1.74
CA ILE A 75 6.26 5.51 1.91
C ILE A 75 5.92 6.53 0.80
N PRO A 76 6.80 7.49 0.44
CA PRO A 76 6.55 8.39 -0.68
C PRO A 76 6.36 7.68 -2.02
N ALA A 77 7.15 6.62 -2.29
CA ALA A 77 7.02 5.84 -3.51
C ALA A 77 5.65 5.14 -3.58
N ILE A 78 5.24 4.49 -2.49
CA ILE A 78 3.91 3.88 -2.35
C ILE A 78 2.80 4.93 -2.55
N ARG A 79 2.94 6.13 -1.99
CA ARG A 79 1.97 7.23 -2.17
C ARG A 79 1.86 7.67 -3.62
N LYS A 80 2.97 7.72 -4.37
CA LYS A 80 2.94 8.01 -5.81
C LYS A 80 2.16 6.94 -6.57
N ASP A 81 2.43 5.66 -6.29
CA ASP A 81 1.78 4.52 -6.94
C ASP A 81 0.28 4.50 -6.63
N THR A 82 -0.13 4.70 -5.37
CA THR A 82 -1.56 4.74 -4.98
C THR A 82 -2.34 5.87 -5.65
N LYS A 83 -1.71 7.04 -5.93
CA LYS A 83 -2.32 8.12 -6.72
C LYS A 83 -2.50 7.72 -8.18
N HIS A 84 -1.53 7.01 -8.76
CA HIS A 84 -1.65 6.45 -10.12
C HIS A 84 -2.83 5.49 -10.21
N TYR A 85 -2.92 4.55 -9.26
CA TYR A 85 -4.02 3.58 -9.22
C TYR A 85 -5.38 4.24 -9.04
N ASP A 86 -5.48 5.28 -8.22
CA ASP A 86 -6.74 6.01 -8.01
C ASP A 86 -7.26 6.65 -9.30
N LYS A 87 -6.36 7.23 -10.10
CA LYS A 87 -6.70 7.79 -11.42
C LYS A 87 -7.26 6.71 -12.34
N HIS A 88 -6.64 5.54 -12.40
CA HIS A 88 -7.10 4.44 -13.25
C HIS A 88 -8.44 3.87 -12.78
N VAL A 89 -8.68 3.80 -11.47
CA VAL A 89 -10.01 3.44 -10.95
C VAL A 89 -11.07 4.40 -11.48
N VAL A 90 -10.82 5.72 -11.43
CA VAL A 90 -11.76 6.72 -11.93
C VAL A 90 -11.93 6.63 -13.44
N GLU A 91 -10.85 6.40 -14.19
CA GLU A 91 -10.86 6.23 -15.64
C GLU A 91 -11.75 5.06 -16.07
N PHE A 92 -11.54 3.86 -15.52
CA PHE A 92 -12.35 2.70 -15.88
C PHE A 92 -13.79 2.80 -15.39
N VAL A 93 -14.05 3.45 -14.25
CA VAL A 93 -15.43 3.70 -13.78
C VAL A 93 -16.18 4.64 -14.71
N LYS A 94 -15.49 5.58 -15.36
CA LYS A 94 -16.08 6.56 -16.29
C LYS A 94 -15.95 6.17 -17.76
N SER A 95 -15.39 5.01 -18.05
CA SER A 95 -15.14 4.53 -19.40
C SER A 95 -16.44 4.16 -20.11
N ASP A 96 -16.48 4.39 -21.42
CA ASP A 96 -17.54 3.90 -22.31
C ASP A 96 -17.32 2.44 -22.76
N GLU A 97 -16.25 1.79 -22.29
CA GLU A 97 -16.00 0.37 -22.55
C GLU A 97 -17.11 -0.52 -21.97
N PRO A 98 -17.34 -1.70 -22.56
CA PRO A 98 -18.28 -2.66 -21.99
C PRO A 98 -17.96 -2.96 -20.52
N GLY A 99 -18.99 -3.06 -19.67
CA GLY A 99 -18.79 -3.24 -18.22
C GLY A 99 -17.97 -4.47 -17.83
N HIS A 100 -18.02 -5.55 -18.62
CA HIS A 100 -17.21 -6.75 -18.40
C HIS A 100 -15.71 -6.56 -18.72
N ILE A 101 -15.34 -5.45 -19.37
CA ILE A 101 -13.97 -5.03 -19.66
C ILE A 101 -13.52 -3.99 -18.62
N ALA A 102 -14.33 -2.95 -18.40
CA ALA A 102 -14.00 -1.84 -17.52
C ALA A 102 -14.04 -2.19 -16.03
N ALA A 103 -15.10 -2.87 -15.56
CA ALA A 103 -15.28 -3.13 -14.14
C ALA A 103 -14.17 -4.00 -13.52
N PRO A 104 -13.71 -5.09 -14.16
CA PRO A 104 -12.61 -5.88 -13.60
C PRO A 104 -11.28 -5.11 -13.53
N ARG A 105 -11.02 -4.18 -14.47
CA ARG A 105 -9.84 -3.29 -14.41
C ARG A 105 -9.93 -2.32 -13.24
N ALA A 106 -11.07 -1.66 -13.06
CA ALA A 106 -11.30 -0.78 -11.92
C ALA A 106 -11.12 -1.54 -10.59
N LEU A 107 -11.62 -2.77 -10.50
CA LEU A 107 -11.45 -3.63 -9.33
C LEU A 107 -9.98 -4.01 -9.11
N TRP A 108 -9.26 -4.40 -10.17
CA TRP A 108 -7.85 -4.74 -10.09
C TRP A 108 -7.01 -3.56 -9.57
N TYR A 109 -7.17 -2.36 -10.14
CA TYR A 109 -6.48 -1.15 -9.68
C TYR A 109 -6.88 -0.76 -8.25
N ARG A 110 -8.14 -1.01 -7.86
CA ARG A 110 -8.58 -0.79 -6.49
C ARG A 110 -7.90 -1.76 -5.52
N TYR A 111 -7.79 -3.05 -5.85
CA TYR A 111 -7.18 -4.05 -4.99
C TYR A 111 -5.68 -3.83 -4.86
N ILE A 112 -4.97 -3.53 -5.94
CA ILE A 112 -3.53 -3.25 -5.87
C ILE A 112 -3.26 -1.98 -5.05
N LYS A 113 -4.09 -0.93 -5.19
CA LYS A 113 -4.05 0.26 -4.33
C LYS A 113 -4.23 -0.08 -2.86
N ARG A 114 -5.16 -0.98 -2.53
CA ARG A 114 -5.42 -1.37 -1.15
C ARG A 114 -4.25 -2.16 -0.56
N ILE A 115 -3.66 -3.08 -1.31
CA ILE A 115 -2.43 -3.78 -0.91
C ILE A 115 -1.33 -2.77 -0.59
N SER A 116 -1.06 -1.84 -1.51
CA SER A 116 -0.04 -0.81 -1.31
C SER A 116 -0.32 0.10 -0.10
N ALA A 117 -1.58 0.49 0.11
CA ALA A 117 -1.96 1.32 1.26
C ALA A 117 -1.77 0.61 2.61
N HIS A 118 -2.20 -0.65 2.71
CA HIS A 118 -1.98 -1.45 3.94
C HIS A 118 -0.50 -1.73 4.17
N LEU A 119 0.29 -1.93 3.11
CA LEU A 119 1.74 -2.04 3.22
C LEU A 119 2.37 -0.76 3.78
N SER A 120 1.89 0.42 3.37
CA SER A 120 2.33 1.69 3.93
C SER A 120 1.99 1.82 5.42
N ASN A 121 0.87 1.26 5.88
CA ASN A 121 0.51 1.26 7.30
C ASN A 121 1.49 0.38 8.10
N VAL A 122 1.80 -0.82 7.60
CA VAL A 122 2.80 -1.73 8.21
C VAL A 122 4.17 -1.05 8.29
N LEU A 123 4.61 -0.39 7.22
CA LEU A 123 5.87 0.35 7.24
C LEU A 123 5.86 1.52 8.25
N SER A 124 4.73 2.20 8.41
CA SER A 124 4.61 3.31 9.34
C SER A 124 4.79 2.87 10.80
N SER A 125 4.48 1.61 11.14
CA SER A 125 4.71 1.10 12.50
C SER A 125 6.19 0.90 12.83
N VAL A 126 7.10 0.90 11.85
CA VAL A 126 8.56 0.79 12.07
C VAL A 126 9.14 2.11 12.54
N VAL A 127 8.66 3.23 11.99
CA VAL A 127 9.14 4.58 12.31
C VAL A 127 8.35 5.28 13.42
N MET A 128 7.23 4.70 13.84
CA MET A 128 6.40 5.21 14.93
C MET A 128 6.83 4.56 16.25
N PRO A 129 7.44 5.31 17.19
CA PRO A 129 7.73 4.79 18.52
C PRO A 129 6.43 4.39 19.21
N VAL A 130 6.41 3.22 19.87
CA VAL A 130 5.25 2.70 20.62
C VAL A 130 4.79 3.71 21.70
N ASP A 131 5.71 4.53 22.21
CA ASP A 131 5.51 5.60 23.20
C ASP A 131 5.05 6.96 22.63
N ARG A 132 5.02 7.14 21.30
CA ARG A 132 4.69 8.43 20.65
C ARG A 132 3.40 8.43 19.83
N ILE A 133 2.57 7.40 19.94
CA ILE A 133 1.24 7.40 19.32
C ILE A 133 0.38 8.59 19.83
N ASP A 134 0.65 9.09 21.04
CA ASP A 134 0.00 10.29 21.62
C ASP A 134 0.89 11.55 21.78
N PHE A 135 2.19 11.48 21.49
CA PHE A 135 3.13 12.60 21.71
C PHE A 135 3.98 12.90 20.49
N TYR A 136 3.36 13.54 19.48
CA TYR A 136 4.12 14.40 18.58
C TYR A 136 3.86 15.88 18.92
N LYS A 137 4.69 16.46 19.79
CA LYS A 137 5.00 17.88 19.70
C LYS A 137 6.14 18.02 18.70
N LYS A 138 5.85 18.62 17.55
CA LYS A 138 6.87 19.17 16.65
C LYS A 138 7.75 20.08 17.52
N SER A 139 9.02 19.70 17.71
CA SER A 139 9.99 20.63 18.28
C SER A 139 10.05 21.85 17.37
N LYS A 140 9.46 22.96 17.82
CA LYS A 140 9.87 24.31 17.44
C LYS A 140 10.93 24.73 18.47
N ALA A 141 12.16 24.28 18.25
CA ALA A 141 13.33 24.77 18.97
C ALA A 141 14.59 24.55 18.12
N LEU A 142 14.48 24.89 16.85
CA LEU A 142 15.55 25.38 15.98
C LEU A 142 14.89 26.56 15.27
N ASP A 143 15.54 27.72 15.25
CA ASP A 143 15.02 29.05 14.91
C ASP A 143 14.44 29.84 16.10
N ALA A 144 15.18 29.86 17.20
CA ALA A 144 15.31 31.07 18.00
C ALA A 144 16.77 31.13 18.49
N ASP A 145 17.48 32.13 17.96
CA ASP A 145 18.75 32.66 18.43
C ASP A 145 20.04 31.91 18.07
N SER A 146 20.53 32.22 16.86
CA SER A 146 21.95 32.53 16.66
C SER A 146 22.04 33.68 15.64
N ASP A 147 22.32 34.87 16.20
CA ASP A 147 22.79 36.16 15.64
C ASP A 147 22.22 36.71 14.31
#